data_AF-A0A1T5CVW4-F1
#
_entry.id   AF-A0A1T5CVW4-F1
#
_cell.length_a   1.000
_cell.length_b   1.000
_cell.length_c   1.000
_cell.angle_alpha   90.00
_cell.angle_beta   90.00
_cell.angle_gamma   90.00
#
_symmetry.space_group_name_H-M   'P 1'
#
loop_
_entity.id
_entity.type
_entity.pdbx_description
1 polymer ?
#
loop_
_entity_poly.entity_id
_entity_poly.type
_entity_poly.pdbx_seq_one_letter_code
_entity_poly.pdbx_strand_id
1 'polypeptide(L)'
;MKKMYKISKNKFAEFVGNLQNETLPYSEKNRYQMDKYLLMTGKGREFDIYYTGKIGHPTVSVRYDIEKCDDGDYVLKPSIRLTRIVRYILLGWMGLCLVAACLTLGWNPALLVVIPIIILATGFMSFVYRVVGKVHSYSKIDTLIKNQVEKVSHSNP
;
A
#
# COMPACT_ATOMS: atom_id res chain seq x y z
N MET A 1 -10.43 4.26 12.82
CA MET A 1 -9.28 3.81 13.65
C MET A 1 -8.44 2.83 12.85
N LYS A 2 -7.10 2.90 12.92
CA LYS A 2 -6.23 1.83 12.42
C LYS A 2 -6.28 0.68 13.43
N LYS A 3 -6.73 -0.50 13.02
CA LYS A 3 -6.69 -1.69 13.88
C LYS A 3 -5.26 -2.22 13.92
N MET A 4 -4.74 -2.43 15.11
CA MET A 4 -3.47 -3.11 15.34
C MET A 4 -3.79 -4.56 15.72
N TYR A 5 -3.07 -5.51 15.13
CA TYR A 5 -3.26 -6.94 15.43
C TYR A 5 -2.06 -7.45 16.21
N LYS A 6 -2.33 -8.18 17.30
CA LYS A 6 -1.30 -8.82 18.13
C LYS A 6 -1.28 -10.32 17.82
N ILE A 7 -0.11 -10.89 17.63
CA ILE A 7 0.10 -12.30 17.32
C ILE A 7 1.18 -12.84 18.26
N SER A 8 0.90 -13.97 18.90
CA SER A 8 1.90 -14.63 19.75
C SER A 8 3.08 -15.13 18.92
N LYS A 9 4.30 -15.03 19.47
CA LYS A 9 5.54 -15.45 18.81
C LYS A 9 5.46 -16.87 18.23
N ASN A 10 4.87 -17.80 18.99
CA ASN A 10 4.80 -19.22 18.64
C ASN A 10 3.85 -19.49 17.46
N LYS A 11 2.88 -18.59 17.24
CA LYS A 11 1.86 -18.69 16.18
C LYS A 11 2.19 -17.85 14.94
N PHE A 12 3.28 -17.08 14.98
CA PHE A 12 3.65 -16.19 13.89
C PHE A 12 4.02 -16.93 12.61
N ALA A 13 4.73 -18.06 12.71
CA ALA A 13 5.09 -18.87 11.54
C ALA A 13 3.84 -19.43 10.83
N GLU A 14 2.87 -19.93 11.61
CA GLU A 14 1.58 -20.40 11.10
C GLU A 14 0.81 -19.27 10.41
N PHE A 15 0.76 -18.09 11.03
CA PHE A 15 0.14 -16.90 10.43
C PHE A 15 0.75 -16.55 9.06
N VAL A 16 2.08 -16.50 8.97
CA VAL A 16 2.76 -16.19 7.70
C VAL A 16 2.50 -17.28 6.66
N GLY A 17 2.50 -18.56 7.07
CA GLY A 17 2.18 -19.68 6.18
C GLY A 17 0.75 -19.60 5.62
N ASN A 18 -0.24 -19.35 6.47
CA ASN A 18 -1.63 -19.19 6.04
C ASN A 18 -1.79 -17.98 5.11
N LEU A 19 -1.12 -16.88 5.41
CA LEU A 19 -1.12 -15.69 4.56
C LEU A 19 -0.50 -15.96 3.19
N GLN A 20 0.62 -16.69 3.13
CA GLN A 20 1.25 -17.08 1.86
C GLN A 20 0.38 -18.04 1.03
N ASN A 21 -0.39 -18.91 1.68
CA ASN A 21 -1.30 -19.83 0.99
C ASN A 21 -2.54 -19.14 0.40
N GLU A 22 -3.07 -18.13 1.10
CA GLU A 22 -4.28 -17.40 0.66
C GLU A 22 -3.99 -16.21 -0.25
N THR A 23 -2.72 -15.90 -0.50
CA THR A 23 -2.30 -14.78 -1.35
C THR A 23 -1.44 -15.27 -2.51
N LEU A 24 -1.40 -14.48 -3.58
CA LEU A 24 -0.47 -14.73 -4.68
C LEU A 24 0.83 -13.93 -4.44
N PRO A 25 1.99 -14.43 -4.89
CA PRO A 25 3.20 -13.63 -4.87
C PRO A 25 3.02 -12.40 -5.77
N TYR A 26 3.49 -11.26 -5.30
CA TYR A 26 3.47 -10.04 -6.08
C TYR A 26 4.36 -10.14 -7.32
N SER A 27 3.76 -10.14 -8.51
CA SER A 27 4.44 -10.16 -9.80
C SER A 27 3.65 -9.35 -10.82
N GLU A 28 4.29 -8.91 -11.91
CA GLU A 28 3.58 -8.20 -12.99
C GLU A 28 2.41 -9.04 -13.51
N LYS A 29 2.60 -10.33 -13.75
CA LYS A 29 1.53 -11.24 -14.19
C LYS A 29 0.33 -11.25 -13.23
N ASN A 30 0.58 -11.30 -11.92
CA ASN A 30 -0.49 -11.41 -10.93
C ASN A 30 -1.20 -10.09 -10.66
N ARG A 31 -0.57 -8.94 -10.98
CA ARG A 31 -1.19 -7.61 -10.80
C ARG A 31 -2.43 -7.40 -11.65
N TYR A 32 -2.53 -8.05 -12.80
CA TYR A 32 -3.68 -7.96 -13.70
C TYR A 32 -4.81 -8.93 -13.33
N GLN A 33 -4.58 -9.85 -12.39
CA GLN A 33 -5.65 -10.76 -11.96
C GLN A 33 -6.66 -9.99 -11.11
N MET A 34 -7.95 -10.16 -11.39
CA MET A 34 -9.01 -9.48 -10.65
C MET A 34 -9.33 -10.17 -9.32
N ASP A 35 -9.70 -9.38 -8.32
CA ASP A 35 -10.16 -9.83 -7.01
C ASP A 35 -9.19 -10.79 -6.29
N LYS A 36 -7.89 -10.54 -6.45
CA LYS A 36 -6.82 -11.29 -5.76
C LYS A 36 -6.10 -10.42 -4.73
N TYR A 37 -5.60 -11.10 -3.69
CA TYR A 37 -4.64 -10.53 -2.76
C TYR A 37 -3.24 -10.90 -3.21
N LEU A 38 -2.37 -9.90 -3.30
CA LEU A 38 -0.96 -10.11 -3.61
C LEU A 38 -0.12 -9.79 -2.38
N LEU A 39 0.83 -10.67 -2.07
CA LEU A 39 1.76 -10.49 -0.98
C LEU A 39 3.15 -10.20 -1.53
N MET A 40 3.76 -9.13 -1.02
CA MET A 40 5.16 -8.81 -1.22
C MET A 40 5.85 -8.80 0.13
N THR A 41 6.69 -9.79 0.38
CA THR A 41 7.54 -9.82 1.58
C THR A 41 8.69 -8.84 1.40
N GLY A 42 8.91 -7.95 2.38
CA GLY A 42 10.02 -7.01 2.37
C GLY A 42 11.33 -7.65 2.84
N LYS A 43 12.42 -6.88 2.82
CA LYS A 43 13.67 -7.27 3.48
C LYS A 43 13.54 -6.97 4.97
N GLY A 44 13.35 -7.99 5.81
CA GLY A 44 13.20 -7.85 7.26
C GLY A 44 11.82 -8.31 7.75
N ARG A 45 11.28 -7.60 8.75
CA ARG A 45 9.97 -7.91 9.36
C ARG A 45 8.87 -6.96 8.88
N GLU A 46 8.75 -6.83 7.56
CA GLU A 46 7.67 -6.07 6.93
C GLU A 46 7.12 -6.84 5.73
N PHE A 47 5.83 -6.65 5.45
CA PHE A 47 5.21 -7.16 4.24
C PHE A 47 4.16 -6.18 3.73
N ASP A 48 4.00 -6.13 2.41
CA ASP A 48 3.00 -5.30 1.74
C ASP A 48 1.92 -6.23 1.15
N ILE A 49 0.65 -5.94 1.45
CA ILE A 49 -0.50 -6.59 0.82
C ILE A 49 -1.15 -5.63 -0.18
N TYR A 50 -1.44 -6.15 -1.36
CA TYR A 50 -2.16 -5.47 -2.43
C TYR A 50 -3.48 -6.21 -2.66
N TYR A 51 -4.53 -5.46 -2.95
CA TYR A 51 -5.80 -6.02 -3.41
C TYR A 51 -6.07 -5.48 -4.81
N THR A 52 -6.10 -6.37 -5.79
CA THR A 52 -6.22 -6.01 -7.21
C THR A 52 -7.62 -5.56 -7.61
N GLY A 53 -8.64 -5.91 -6.82
CA GLY A 53 -10.02 -5.47 -7.01
C GLY A 53 -10.57 -5.68 -8.42
N LYS A 54 -11.60 -4.90 -8.79
CA LYS A 54 -12.22 -4.91 -10.13
C LYS A 54 -11.54 -3.94 -11.11
N ILE A 55 -10.90 -2.89 -10.59
CA ILE A 55 -10.15 -1.92 -11.38
C ILE A 55 -8.73 -2.44 -11.36
N GLY A 56 -8.36 -3.21 -12.40
CA GLY A 56 -7.30 -4.23 -12.42
C GLY A 56 -5.85 -3.84 -12.05
N HIS A 57 -5.59 -2.70 -11.42
CA HIS A 57 -4.30 -2.34 -10.84
C HIS A 57 -4.44 -1.81 -9.41
N PRO A 58 -3.80 -2.45 -8.41
CA PRO A 58 -3.76 -1.90 -7.07
C PRO A 58 -2.95 -0.59 -7.07
N THR A 59 -3.63 0.53 -6.84
CA THR A 59 -3.00 1.86 -6.70
C THR A 59 -2.40 2.09 -5.31
N VAL A 60 -2.85 1.29 -4.35
CA VAL A 60 -2.48 1.37 -2.94
C VAL A 60 -2.13 -0.01 -2.40
N SER A 61 -1.14 -0.07 -1.53
CA SER A 61 -0.82 -1.22 -0.69
C SER A 61 -1.00 -0.89 0.78
N VAL A 62 -1.24 -1.92 1.58
CA VAL A 62 -1.16 -1.84 3.04
C VAL A 62 0.13 -2.53 3.46
N ARG A 63 1.08 -1.72 3.92
CA ARG A 63 2.28 -2.21 4.59
C ARG A 63 1.94 -2.60 6.02
N TYR A 64 2.43 -3.75 6.45
CA TYR A 64 2.45 -4.15 7.85
C TYR A 64 3.89 -4.18 8.34
N ASP A 65 4.21 -3.28 9.26
CA ASP A 65 5.46 -3.29 10.00
C ASP A 65 5.26 -4.17 11.25
N ILE A 66 6.13 -5.16 11.45
CA ILE A 66 6.03 -6.10 12.57
C ILE A 66 6.94 -5.63 13.70
N GLU A 67 6.33 -5.12 14.77
CA GLU A 67 7.04 -4.70 15.97
C GLU A 67 7.04 -5.82 17.01
N LYS A 68 8.16 -6.01 17.69
CA LYS A 68 8.25 -6.98 18.79
C LYS A 68 8.00 -6.25 20.11
N CYS A 69 7.02 -6.72 20.88
CA CYS A 69 6.77 -6.22 22.24
C CYS A 69 7.78 -6.82 23.22
N ASP A 70 7.92 -6.17 24.38
CA ASP A 70 8.79 -6.62 25.47
C ASP A 70 8.40 -8.02 25.96
N ASP A 71 7.10 -8.36 25.92
CA ASP A 71 6.55 -9.69 26.24
C ASP A 71 6.91 -10.78 25.22
N GLY A 72 7.60 -10.44 24.13
CA GLY A 72 8.00 -11.36 23.07
C GLY A 72 7.00 -11.53 21.92
N ASP A 73 5.78 -11.03 22.08
CA ASP A 73 4.73 -11.04 21.06
C ASP A 73 5.02 -10.08 19.89
N TYR A 74 4.31 -10.29 18.77
CA TYR A 74 4.41 -9.44 17.58
C TYR A 74 3.16 -8.58 17.39
N VAL A 75 3.35 -7.31 17.05
CA VAL A 75 2.28 -6.37 16.70
C VAL A 75 2.41 -5.96 15.25
N LEU A 76 1.32 -6.13 14.49
CA LEU A 76 1.20 -5.71 13.10
C LEU A 76 0.70 -4.25 13.05
N LYS A 77 1.56 -3.33 12.63
CA LYS A 77 1.22 -1.91 12.45
C LYS A 77 0.91 -1.60 10.98
N PRO A 78 -0.36 -1.30 10.61
CA PRO A 78 -0.70 -1.01 9.24
C PRO A 78 -0.34 0.43 8.83
N SER A 79 0.21 0.56 7.64
CA SER A 79 0.49 1.84 6.97
C SER A 79 0.08 1.78 5.50
N ILE A 80 -0.69 2.77 5.06
CA ILE A 80 -1.16 2.86 3.68
C ILE A 80 -0.06 3.50 2.83
N ARG A 81 0.35 2.84 1.75
CA ARG A 81 1.34 3.35 0.81
C ARG A 81 0.78 3.36 -0.60
N LEU A 82 1.11 4.41 -1.37
CA LEU A 82 0.91 4.36 -2.82
C LEU A 82 1.92 3.40 -3.42
N THR A 83 1.51 2.69 -4.46
CA THR A 83 2.44 1.83 -5.19
C THR A 83 3.52 2.67 -5.89
N ARG A 84 4.70 2.07 -6.11
CA ARG A 84 5.82 2.74 -6.78
C ARG A 84 5.41 3.30 -8.14
N ILE A 85 4.60 2.56 -8.89
CA ILE A 85 4.11 2.97 -10.21
C ILE A 85 3.34 4.28 -10.13
N VAL A 86 2.34 4.39 -9.25
CA VAL A 86 1.55 5.62 -9.12
C VAL A 86 2.44 6.79 -8.70
N ARG A 87 3.39 6.55 -7.79
CA ARG A 87 4.37 7.57 -7.40
C ARG A 87 5.23 8.02 -8.59
N TYR A 88 5.70 7.11 -9.43
CA TYR A 88 6.48 7.46 -10.62
C TYR A 88 5.66 8.17 -11.69
N ILE A 89 4.40 7.78 -11.91
CA ILE A 89 3.50 8.48 -12.84
C ILE A 89 3.30 9.93 -12.38
N LEU A 90 3.04 10.14 -11.08
CA LEU A 90 2.87 11.48 -10.52
C LEU A 90 4.15 12.33 -10.62
N LEU A 91 5.32 11.73 -10.35
CA LEU A 91 6.61 12.41 -10.50
C LEU A 91 6.95 12.72 -11.97
N GLY A 92 6.66 11.79 -12.87
CA GLY A 92 6.85 11.97 -14.31
C GLY A 92 5.95 13.07 -14.87
N TRP A 93 4.69 13.11 -14.42
CA TRP A 93 3.75 14.19 -14.76
C TRP A 93 4.25 15.55 -14.27
N MET A 94 4.72 15.63 -13.02
CA MET A 94 5.31 16.84 -12.47
C MET A 94 6.54 17.29 -13.27
N GLY A 95 7.41 16.35 -13.65
CA GLY A 95 8.57 16.61 -14.50
C GLY A 95 8.22 17.13 -15.89
N LEU A 96 7.23 16.53 -16.56
CA LEU A 96 6.73 17.00 -17.86
C LEU A 96 6.18 18.42 -17.78
N CYS A 97 5.41 18.71 -16.73
CA CYS A 97 4.88 20.06 -16.52
C CYS A 97 6.00 21.08 -16.26
N LEU A 98 7.05 20.69 -15.53
CA LEU A 98 8.22 21.53 -15.28
C LEU A 98 9.02 21.81 -16.58
N VAL A 99 9.19 20.79 -17.43
CA VAL A 99 9.87 20.95 -18.72
C VAL A 99 9.07 21.85 -19.65
N ALA A 100 7.75 21.65 -19.74
CA ALA A 100 6.86 22.52 -20.52
C ALA A 100 6.96 23.99 -20.04
N ALA A 101 7.01 24.20 -18.73
CA ALA A 101 7.24 25.50 -18.11
C ALA A 101 8.60 26.14 -18.48
N CYS A 102 9.68 25.36 -18.54
CA CYS A 102 11.00 25.87 -18.91
C CYS A 102 11.13 26.17 -20.42
N LEU A 103 10.44 25.42 -21.27
CA LEU A 103 10.45 25.60 -22.74
C LEU A 103 9.63 26.79 -23.21
N THR A 104 8.69 27.28 -22.40
CA THR A 104 8.07 28.59 -22.61
C THR A 104 9.09 29.69 -22.25
N LEU A 105 9.98 29.97 -23.20
CA LEU A 105 11.09 30.93 -23.15
C LEU A 105 10.62 32.34 -22.71
N GLY A 106 10.65 32.57 -21.41
CA GLY A 106 10.47 33.87 -20.79
C GLY A 106 10.45 33.68 -19.29
N TRP A 107 11.07 34.60 -18.53
CA TRP A 107 10.83 34.73 -17.09
C TRP A 107 9.39 35.17 -16.87
N ASN A 108 8.47 34.23 -17.08
CA ASN A 108 7.06 34.50 -17.08
C ASN A 108 6.58 34.36 -15.63
N PRO A 109 6.07 35.41 -14.98
CA PRO A 109 5.48 35.31 -13.64
C PRO A 109 4.37 34.26 -13.56
N ALA A 110 3.82 33.82 -14.71
CA ALA A 110 2.95 32.66 -14.80
C ALA A 110 3.57 31.38 -14.21
N LEU A 111 4.90 31.17 -14.30
CA LEU A 111 5.57 29.99 -13.74
C LEU A 111 5.50 29.94 -12.21
N LEU A 112 5.53 31.10 -11.54
CA LEU A 112 5.35 31.21 -10.09
C LEU A 112 3.92 30.83 -9.65
N VAL A 113 2.95 30.86 -10.57
CA VAL A 113 1.57 30.46 -10.32
C VAL A 113 1.32 29.00 -10.74
N VAL A 114 1.87 28.60 -11.89
CA VAL A 114 1.69 27.27 -12.48
C VAL A 114 2.35 26.18 -11.64
N ILE A 115 3.56 26.41 -11.11
CA ILE A 115 4.29 25.42 -10.30
C ILE A 115 3.50 25.06 -9.01
N PRO A 116 3.03 26.02 -8.19
CA PRO A 116 2.17 25.71 -7.05
C PRO A 116 0.89 24.96 -7.43
N ILE A 117 0.24 25.32 -8.54
CA ILE A 117 -0.98 24.63 -9.00
C ILE A 117 -0.68 23.17 -9.34
N ILE A 118 0.43 22.88 -10.03
CA ILE A 118 0.83 21.50 -10.35
C ILE A 118 1.14 20.72 -9.08
N ILE A 119 1.84 21.32 -8.11
CA ILE A 119 2.15 20.68 -6.83
C ILE A 119 0.84 20.37 -6.07
N LEU A 120 -0.08 21.33 -6.01
CA LEU A 120 -1.39 21.15 -5.37
C LEU A 120 -2.22 20.07 -6.08
N ALA A 121 -2.28 20.06 -7.41
CA ALA A 121 -2.98 19.05 -8.19
C ALA A 121 -2.37 17.65 -7.98
N THR A 122 -1.05 17.54 -7.94
CA THR A 122 -0.33 16.28 -7.69
C THR A 122 -0.57 15.77 -6.26
N GLY A 123 -0.56 16.69 -5.29
CA GLY A 123 -0.90 16.40 -3.89
C GLY A 123 -2.35 15.95 -3.75
N PHE A 124 -3.28 16.63 -4.42
CA PHE A 124 -4.69 16.28 -4.44
C PHE A 124 -4.93 14.90 -5.08
N MET A 125 -4.32 14.62 -6.22
CA MET A 125 -4.41 13.30 -6.86
C MET A 125 -3.84 12.20 -5.94
N SER A 126 -2.70 12.44 -5.29
CA SER A 126 -2.14 11.52 -4.29
C SER A 126 -3.11 11.27 -3.14
N PHE A 127 -3.80 12.31 -2.68
CA PHE A 127 -4.82 12.21 -1.65
C PHE A 127 -6.03 11.40 -2.12
N VAL A 128 -6.58 11.69 -3.31
CA VAL A 128 -7.69 10.94 -3.92
C VAL A 128 -7.32 9.46 -4.05
N TYR A 129 -6.15 9.13 -4.60
CA TYR A 129 -5.70 7.74 -4.70
C TYR A 129 -5.60 7.06 -3.34
N ARG A 130 -5.10 7.75 -2.30
CA ARG A 130 -5.07 7.22 -0.93
C ARG A 130 -6.47 6.99 -0.39
N VAL A 131 -7.41 7.92 -0.60
CA VAL A 131 -8.80 7.78 -0.13
C VAL A 131 -9.49 6.63 -0.85
N VAL A 132 -9.45 6.59 -2.18
CA VAL A 132 -10.06 5.53 -2.99
C VAL A 132 -9.47 4.16 -2.64
N GLY A 133 -8.14 4.05 -2.58
CA GLY A 133 -7.48 2.81 -2.19
C GLY A 133 -7.73 2.42 -0.73
N LYS A 134 -7.91 3.39 0.18
CA LYS A 134 -8.35 3.11 1.55
C LYS A 134 -9.78 2.56 1.57
N VAL A 135 -10.69 3.14 0.81
CA VAL A 135 -12.09 2.67 0.76
C VAL A 135 -12.16 1.25 0.17
N HIS A 136 -11.42 0.98 -0.91
CA HIS A 136 -11.54 -0.29 -1.65
C HIS A 136 -10.61 -1.39 -1.13
N SER A 137 -9.34 -1.07 -0.93
CA SER A 137 -8.30 -2.07 -0.62
C SER A 137 -8.14 -2.26 0.88
N TYR A 138 -8.16 -1.18 1.68
CA TYR A 138 -7.89 -1.31 3.12
C TYR A 138 -8.94 -2.17 3.82
N SER A 139 -10.24 -1.98 3.56
CA SER A 139 -11.27 -2.80 4.21
C SER A 139 -11.13 -4.29 3.88
N LYS A 140 -10.82 -4.64 2.63
CA LYS A 140 -10.66 -6.03 2.19
C LYS A 140 -9.42 -6.67 2.83
N ILE A 141 -8.31 -5.93 2.84
CA ILE A 141 -7.04 -6.38 3.43
C ILE A 141 -7.17 -6.48 4.96
N ASP A 142 -7.86 -5.55 5.62
CA ASP A 142 -8.13 -5.60 7.07
C ASP A 142 -8.93 -6.86 7.42
N THR A 143 -9.97 -7.18 6.65
CA THR A 143 -10.75 -8.42 6.86
C THR A 143 -9.90 -9.67 6.65
N LEU A 144 -9.05 -9.71 5.61
CA LEU A 144 -8.13 -10.83 5.40
C LEU A 144 -7.22 -11.02 6.62
N ILE A 145 -6.55 -9.96 7.08
CA ILE A 145 -5.64 -10.04 8.22
C ILE A 145 -6.37 -10.43 9.50
N LYS A 146 -7.55 -9.84 9.77
CA LYS A 146 -8.38 -10.19 10.92
C LYS A 146 -8.70 -11.68 10.94
N ASN A 147 -9.16 -12.23 9.81
CA ASN A 147 -9.50 -13.64 9.70
C ASN A 147 -8.28 -14.53 9.94
N GLN A 148 -7.10 -14.15 9.42
CA GLN A 148 -5.87 -14.91 9.66
C GLN A 148 -5.43 -14.88 11.12
N VAL A 149 -5.52 -13.72 11.78
CA VAL A 149 -5.19 -13.56 13.20
C VAL A 149 -6.17 -14.37 14.06
N GLU A 150 -7.45 -14.37 13.72
CA GLU A 150 -8.49 -15.14 14.42
C GLU A 150 -8.26 -16.65 14.25
N LYS A 151 -7.96 -17.13 13.03
CA LYS A 151 -7.62 -18.53 12.75
C LYS A 151 -6.48 -19.02 13.63
N VAL A 152 -5.36 -18.29 13.67
CA VAL A 152 -4.23 -18.69 14.51
C VAL A 152 -4.51 -18.49 16.00
N SER A 153 -5.35 -17.53 16.40
CA SER A 153 -5.68 -17.38 17.83
C SER A 153 -6.50 -18.56 18.35
N HIS A 154 -7.39 -19.11 17.51
CA HIS A 154 -8.30 -20.21 17.85
C HIS A 154 -7.78 -21.61 17.48
N SER A 155 -6.64 -21.72 16.78
CA SER A 155 -5.92 -23.00 16.69
C SER A 155 -5.40 -23.33 18.10
N ASN A 156 -6.04 -24.29 18.76
CA ASN A 156 -5.58 -24.80 20.06
C ASN A 156 -4.14 -25.35 19.91
N PRO A 157 -3.31 -25.23 20.96
CA PRO A 157 -1.92 -25.67 20.97
C PRO A 157 -1.77 -27.18 20.76
#